data_AF-A0A2V8RIK8-F1
#
_entry.id   AF-A0A2V8RIK8-F1
#
_cell.length_a   1.000
_cell.length_b   1.000
_cell.length_c   1.000
_cell.angle_alpha   90.00
_cell.angle_beta   90.00
_cell.angle_gamma   90.00
#
_symmetry.space_group_name_H-M   'P 1'
#
loop_
_entity.id
_entity.type
_entity.pdbx_description
1 polymer ?
#
loop_
_entity_poly.entity_id
_entity_poly.type
_entity_poly.pdbx_seq_one_letter_code
_entity_poly.pdbx_strand_id
1 'polypeptide(L)'
;MRATGFKGITTDSTYDAWSPSRAYSHYHGGVRILQETASCRLATPITVKFEQLTSREGYDPKKESANFGPLWKGGEWHIRDITRTMTTVAFFLLKSAAQNREHWLQRFYEIEKEAVRPRKPGELIAFILEPSVNRQIVLEVLKHAGVETTMPRPFIANGTKYELGTVVVPMAQPYGNFAKALFEKQAYPDLRDSSGRPIQPYDVTAHTISLLMNIEAKALAILFSVIQKAVPSLLTSDWQSTNHTYRP
;
A
#
# COMPACT_ATOMS: atom_id res chain seq x y z
N MET A 1 -10.06 22.50 7.33
CA MET A 1 -8.78 23.23 7.35
C MET A 1 -8.87 24.61 6.70
N ARG A 2 -9.07 24.72 5.37
CA ARG A 2 -9.16 26.03 4.69
C ARG A 2 -10.26 26.93 5.28
N ALA A 3 -11.47 26.39 5.43
CA ALA A 3 -12.60 27.09 6.04
C ALA A 3 -12.37 27.49 7.51
N THR A 4 -11.42 26.86 8.20
CA THR A 4 -11.06 27.20 9.59
C THR A 4 -9.84 28.12 9.67
N GLY A 5 -9.47 28.75 8.56
CA GLY A 5 -8.45 29.81 8.51
C GLY A 5 -7.01 29.33 8.33
N PHE A 6 -6.77 28.04 8.15
CA PHE A 6 -5.42 27.54 7.86
C PHE A 6 -5.00 27.91 6.44
N LYS A 7 -3.73 28.28 6.28
CA LYS A 7 -3.09 28.76 5.05
C LYS A 7 -1.85 27.91 4.75
N GLY A 8 -1.34 27.99 3.53
CA GLY A 8 -0.17 27.24 3.06
C GLY A 8 -0.44 25.74 2.91
N ILE A 9 -1.69 25.35 2.64
CA ILE A 9 -2.07 23.94 2.54
C ILE A 9 -1.83 23.45 1.12
N THR A 10 -1.01 22.41 0.99
CA THR A 10 -0.83 21.65 -0.23
C THR A 10 -1.52 20.29 -0.13
N THR A 11 -2.02 19.79 -1.25
CA THR A 11 -2.60 18.44 -1.41
C THR A 11 -2.15 17.88 -2.75
N ASP A 12 -2.01 16.56 -2.90
CA ASP A 12 -1.63 15.95 -4.20
C ASP A 12 -0.38 16.59 -4.82
N SER A 13 0.68 16.71 -4.01
CA SER A 13 1.91 17.39 -4.40
C SER A 13 3.00 16.43 -4.83
N THR A 14 3.35 15.45 -3.98
CA THR A 14 4.59 14.68 -4.15
C THR A 14 4.65 13.26 -3.67
N TYR A 15 3.91 12.91 -2.63
CA TYR A 15 3.99 11.57 -2.08
C TYR A 15 3.24 10.59 -2.96
N ASP A 16 3.94 9.56 -3.43
CA ASP A 16 3.31 8.40 -4.06
C ASP A 16 3.02 7.29 -3.05
N ALA A 17 2.24 6.31 -3.51
CA ALA A 17 2.04 5.04 -2.84
C ALA A 17 2.64 3.89 -3.67
N TRP A 18 3.79 4.12 -4.31
CA TRP A 18 4.41 3.15 -5.23
C TRP A 18 4.87 1.88 -4.52
N SER A 19 5.49 2.02 -3.34
CA SER A 19 5.97 0.87 -2.57
C SER A 19 4.86 0.24 -1.70
N PRO A 20 4.78 -1.10 -1.58
CA PRO A 20 3.85 -1.84 -0.75
C PRO A 20 4.02 -1.54 0.72
N SER A 21 5.22 -1.15 1.16
CA SER A 21 5.42 -0.68 2.52
C SER A 21 4.69 0.66 2.75
N ARG A 22 4.72 1.59 1.79
CA ARG A 22 3.92 2.82 1.86
C ARG A 22 2.43 2.54 1.61
N ALA A 23 2.11 1.61 0.73
CA ALA A 23 0.73 1.25 0.39
C ALA A 23 0.12 0.13 1.24
N TYR A 24 0.75 -0.26 2.35
CA TYR A 24 0.35 -1.43 3.14
C TYR A 24 -1.14 -1.42 3.49
N SER A 25 -1.65 -0.29 4.03
CA SER A 25 -3.07 -0.14 4.36
C SER A 25 -3.98 -0.33 3.15
N HIS A 26 -3.60 0.15 1.96
CA HIS A 26 -4.42 0.00 0.75
C HIS A 26 -4.62 -1.47 0.37
N TYR A 27 -3.61 -2.31 0.60
CA TYR A 27 -3.69 -3.75 0.34
C TYR A 27 -4.44 -4.54 1.43
N HIS A 28 -4.84 -3.89 2.52
CA HIS A 28 -5.55 -4.48 3.67
C HIS A 28 -6.90 -3.78 3.91
N GLY A 29 -7.54 -3.30 2.83
CA GLY A 29 -8.85 -2.63 2.87
C GLY A 29 -8.86 -1.29 3.63
N GLY A 30 -7.70 -0.77 4.01
CA GLY A 30 -7.53 0.42 4.82
C GLY A 30 -7.23 1.68 4.01
N VAL A 31 -7.39 2.82 4.66
CA VAL A 31 -7.07 4.13 4.12
C VAL A 31 -5.80 4.64 4.77
N ARG A 32 -4.86 5.13 3.96
CA ARG A 32 -3.67 5.84 4.44
C ARG A 32 -3.85 7.33 4.20
N ILE A 33 -3.60 8.13 5.24
CA ILE A 33 -3.54 9.58 5.14
C ILE A 33 -2.18 10.02 5.65
N LEU A 34 -1.46 10.74 4.79
CA LEU A 34 -0.20 11.37 5.14
C LEU A 34 -0.47 12.84 5.40
N GLN A 35 -0.01 13.32 6.55
CA GLN A 35 -0.04 14.72 6.91
C GLN A 35 1.35 15.13 7.38
N GLU A 36 1.83 16.23 6.83
CA GLU A 36 3.07 16.85 7.25
C GLU A 36 2.86 18.34 7.48
N THR A 37 3.70 18.90 8.34
CA THR A 37 3.70 20.33 8.66
C THR A 37 5.12 20.84 8.59
N ALA A 38 5.32 22.04 8.04
CA ALA A 38 6.61 22.70 8.06
C ALA A 38 7.18 22.77 9.49
N SER A 39 8.46 22.46 9.64
CA SER A 39 9.13 22.46 10.96
C SER A 39 9.56 23.87 11.39
N CYS A 40 9.90 24.02 12.66
CA CYS A 40 10.52 25.21 13.25
C CYS A 40 11.65 24.79 14.20
N ARG A 41 12.32 25.75 14.84
CA ARG A 41 13.20 25.43 15.98
C ARG A 41 12.33 25.01 17.15
N LEU A 42 12.77 24.04 17.96
CA LEU A 42 11.90 23.50 19.00
C LEU A 42 11.56 24.53 20.08
N ALA A 43 12.56 25.21 20.63
CA ALA A 43 12.37 26.16 21.73
C ALA A 43 12.08 27.61 21.28
N THR A 44 12.24 27.94 19.99
CA THR A 44 12.14 29.32 19.49
C THR A 44 11.40 29.37 18.16
N PRO A 45 10.62 30.42 17.88
CA PRO A 45 10.05 30.59 16.55
C PRO A 45 11.13 30.81 15.50
N ILE A 46 10.75 30.57 14.25
CA ILE A 46 11.44 31.12 13.09
C ILE A 46 10.58 32.19 12.45
N THR A 47 11.21 33.20 11.86
CA THR A 47 10.52 34.20 11.03
C THR A 47 10.82 33.89 9.57
N VAL A 48 9.78 33.59 8.80
CA VAL A 48 9.89 33.31 7.36
C VAL A 48 9.23 34.44 6.59
N LYS A 49 9.97 35.09 5.69
CA LYS A 49 9.45 36.11 4.78
C LYS A 49 8.81 35.44 3.56
N PHE A 50 7.81 36.06 2.96
CA PHE A 50 7.14 35.53 1.77
C PHE A 50 8.13 35.27 0.63
N GLU A 51 9.13 36.13 0.47
CA GLU A 51 10.16 36.06 -0.58
C GLU A 51 11.08 34.85 -0.38
N GLN A 52 11.22 34.35 0.85
CA GLN A 52 12.05 33.18 1.18
C GLN A 52 11.36 31.85 0.84
N LEU A 53 10.06 31.86 0.53
CA LEU A 53 9.36 30.65 0.10
C LEU A 53 9.89 30.22 -1.28
N THR A 54 10.19 28.93 -1.42
CA THR A 54 10.74 28.36 -2.65
C THR A 54 9.85 27.25 -3.15
N SER A 55 9.63 27.21 -4.46
CA SER A 55 8.94 26.10 -5.10
C SER A 55 9.75 24.83 -4.90
N ARG A 56 9.09 23.82 -4.35
CA ARG A 56 9.59 22.47 -4.21
C ARG A 56 8.41 21.55 -4.42
N GLU A 57 8.67 20.29 -4.72
CA GLU A 57 7.65 19.26 -4.54
C GLU A 57 6.34 19.54 -5.34
N GLY A 58 6.44 19.92 -6.63
CA GLY A 58 5.25 20.03 -7.50
C GLY A 58 4.28 21.19 -7.23
N TYR A 59 4.63 22.15 -6.37
CA TYR A 59 3.85 23.39 -6.17
C TYR A 59 4.74 24.63 -6.02
N ASP A 60 4.14 25.81 -6.23
CA ASP A 60 4.75 27.12 -5.95
C ASP A 60 4.06 27.76 -4.74
N PRO A 61 4.71 27.84 -3.56
CA PRO A 61 4.08 28.37 -2.35
C PRO A 61 3.74 29.87 -2.43
N LYS A 62 4.16 30.56 -3.50
CA LYS A 62 3.85 31.98 -3.73
C LYS A 62 2.64 32.17 -4.65
N LYS A 63 2.11 31.12 -5.26
CA LYS A 63 0.96 31.18 -6.19
C LYS A 63 -0.13 30.20 -5.77
N GLU A 64 -1.38 30.65 -5.80
CA GLU A 64 -2.49 29.72 -5.60
C GLU A 64 -2.66 28.84 -6.83
N SER A 65 -3.00 27.58 -6.58
CA SER A 65 -3.27 26.57 -7.59
C SER A 65 -4.38 25.65 -7.08
N ALA A 66 -4.84 24.74 -7.93
CA ALA A 66 -5.82 23.73 -7.51
C ALA A 66 -5.31 22.91 -6.30
N ASN A 67 -4.00 22.68 -6.24
CA ASN A 67 -3.35 21.82 -5.27
C ASN A 67 -2.69 22.59 -4.11
N PHE A 68 -2.56 23.92 -4.19
CA PHE A 68 -1.98 24.78 -3.15
C PHE A 68 -2.85 26.01 -2.83
N GLY A 69 -3.19 26.18 -1.55
CA GLY A 69 -3.82 27.40 -1.04
C GLY A 69 -4.65 27.20 0.22
N PRO A 70 -5.13 28.28 0.85
CA PRO A 70 -4.83 29.69 0.55
C PRO A 70 -3.38 30.08 0.83
N LEU A 71 -2.87 31.17 0.25
CA LEU A 71 -1.48 31.58 0.47
C LEU A 71 -1.14 31.89 1.94
N TRP A 72 -0.02 31.36 2.40
CA TRP A 72 0.65 31.85 3.61
C TRP A 72 1.68 32.91 3.22
N LYS A 73 1.54 34.13 3.75
CA LYS A 73 2.38 35.29 3.40
C LYS A 73 3.67 35.37 4.22
N GLY A 74 4.08 34.28 4.86
CA GLY A 74 5.14 34.30 5.86
C GLY A 74 4.68 34.88 7.19
N GLY A 75 5.61 34.95 8.14
CA GLY A 75 5.39 35.37 9.52
C GLY A 75 6.25 34.57 10.49
N GLU A 76 5.96 34.71 11.78
CA GLU A 76 6.50 33.80 12.79
C GLU A 76 5.84 32.42 12.70
N TRP A 77 6.64 31.38 12.85
CA TRP A 77 6.22 29.99 12.86
C TRP A 77 6.75 29.30 14.12
N HIS A 78 5.83 28.85 14.97
CA HIS A 78 6.12 28.27 16.28
C HIS A 78 5.77 26.78 16.34
N ILE A 79 6.32 26.05 17.33
CA ILE A 79 5.86 24.70 17.68
C ILE A 79 4.33 24.69 17.88
N ARG A 80 3.78 25.73 18.51
CA ARG A 80 2.33 25.83 18.76
C ARG A 80 1.51 25.80 17.47
N ASP A 81 2.03 26.35 16.38
CA ASP A 81 1.34 26.32 15.09
C ASP A 81 1.38 24.92 14.47
N ILE A 82 2.50 24.21 14.64
CA ILE A 82 2.63 22.80 14.27
C ILE A 82 1.64 21.94 15.05
N THR A 83 1.65 22.02 16.39
CA THR A 83 0.77 21.22 17.24
C THR A 83 -0.70 21.54 16.98
N ARG A 84 -1.04 22.82 16.83
CA ARG A 84 -2.40 23.24 16.44
C ARG A 84 -2.82 22.63 15.11
N THR A 85 -1.95 22.67 14.09
CA THR A 85 -2.24 22.11 12.77
C THR A 85 -2.46 20.60 12.84
N MET A 86 -1.50 19.87 13.40
CA MET A 86 -1.56 18.41 13.49
C MET A 86 -2.76 17.94 14.31
N THR A 87 -3.01 18.58 15.47
CA THR A 87 -4.16 18.25 16.32
C THR A 87 -5.48 18.52 15.59
N THR A 88 -5.58 19.65 14.88
CA THR A 88 -6.79 19.98 14.12
C THR A 88 -7.05 18.98 13.00
N VAL A 89 -6.01 18.60 12.24
CA VAL A 89 -6.15 17.57 11.19
C VAL A 89 -6.56 16.22 11.79
N ALA A 90 -5.94 15.81 12.90
CA ALA A 90 -6.30 14.58 13.59
C ALA A 90 -7.79 14.56 13.99
N PHE A 91 -8.30 15.64 14.59
CA PHE A 91 -9.72 15.73 14.93
C PHE A 91 -10.64 15.78 13.70
N PHE A 92 -10.23 16.42 12.60
CA PHE A 92 -11.02 16.37 11.36
C PHE A 92 -11.05 14.97 10.76
N LEU A 93 -9.94 14.23 10.83
CA LEU A 93 -9.89 12.84 10.40
C LEU A 93 -10.83 11.98 11.25
N LEU A 94 -10.73 12.05 12.58
CA LEU A 94 -11.60 11.30 13.49
C LEU A 94 -13.08 11.66 13.28
N LYS A 95 -13.38 12.95 13.09
CA LYS A 95 -14.74 13.40 12.79
C LYS A 95 -15.23 12.83 11.46
N SER A 96 -14.41 12.85 10.41
CA SER A 96 -14.75 12.27 9.10
C SER A 96 -14.98 10.76 9.20
N ALA A 97 -14.14 10.04 9.95
CA ALA A 97 -14.31 8.62 10.20
C ALA A 97 -15.62 8.32 10.93
N ALA A 98 -15.94 9.08 11.98
CA ALA A 98 -17.17 8.93 12.74
C ALA A 98 -18.43 9.24 11.92
N GLN A 99 -18.40 10.31 11.13
CA GLN A 99 -19.54 10.75 10.31
C GLN A 99 -19.80 9.85 9.10
N ASN A 100 -18.76 9.25 8.53
CA ASN A 100 -18.84 8.41 7.33
C ASN A 100 -18.60 6.92 7.64
N ARG A 101 -18.82 6.48 8.89
CA ARG A 101 -18.46 5.14 9.38
C ARG A 101 -19.00 4.00 8.50
N GLU A 102 -20.25 4.11 8.05
CA GLU A 102 -20.91 3.08 7.24
C GLU A 102 -20.24 2.97 5.88
N HIS A 103 -19.97 4.13 5.25
CA HIS A 103 -19.24 4.17 3.99
C HIS A 103 -17.86 3.53 4.12
N TRP A 104 -17.11 3.83 5.19
CA TRP A 104 -15.79 3.22 5.41
C TRP A 104 -15.87 1.70 5.57
N LEU A 105 -16.79 1.20 6.39
CA LEU A 105 -16.98 -0.23 6.61
C LEU A 105 -17.46 -0.95 5.34
N GLN A 106 -18.36 -0.32 4.57
CA GLN A 106 -18.81 -0.85 3.30
C GLN A 106 -17.67 -0.96 2.30
N ARG A 107 -16.83 0.08 2.19
CA ARG A 107 -15.67 0.04 1.28
C ARG A 107 -14.64 -1.02 1.69
N PHE A 108 -14.36 -1.16 2.99
CA PHE A 108 -13.54 -2.24 3.52
C PHE A 108 -14.11 -3.61 3.09
N TYR A 109 -15.40 -3.84 3.34
CA TYR A 109 -16.07 -5.09 2.97
C TYR A 109 -16.03 -5.36 1.45
N GLU A 110 -16.32 -4.36 0.62
CA GLU A 110 -16.33 -4.49 -0.84
C GLU A 110 -14.94 -4.85 -1.38
N ILE A 111 -13.88 -4.21 -0.87
CA ILE A 111 -12.49 -4.49 -1.27
C ILE A 111 -12.13 -5.94 -0.91
N GLU A 112 -12.38 -6.36 0.33
CA GLU A 112 -12.00 -7.69 0.80
C GLU A 112 -12.84 -8.78 0.15
N LYS A 113 -14.14 -8.53 -0.10
CA LYS A 113 -15.01 -9.44 -0.85
C LYS A 113 -14.49 -9.66 -2.27
N GLU A 114 -14.04 -8.60 -2.93
CA GLU A 114 -13.44 -8.69 -4.26
C GLU A 114 -12.09 -9.41 -4.22
N ALA A 115 -11.28 -9.22 -3.17
CA ALA A 115 -10.00 -9.89 -3.02
C ALA A 115 -10.13 -11.42 -2.92
N VAL A 116 -11.13 -11.91 -2.19
CA VAL A 116 -11.36 -13.36 -1.98
C VAL A 116 -12.21 -14.02 -3.06
N ARG A 117 -12.68 -13.28 -4.07
CA ARG A 117 -13.55 -13.85 -5.09
C ARG A 117 -12.86 -15.02 -5.82
N PRO A 118 -13.63 -15.99 -6.35
CA PRO A 118 -13.09 -16.99 -7.25
C PRO A 118 -12.35 -16.34 -8.43
N ARG A 119 -11.15 -16.83 -8.72
CA ARG A 119 -10.33 -16.35 -9.83
C ARG A 119 -10.86 -16.89 -11.15
N LYS A 120 -10.80 -16.06 -12.19
CA LYS A 120 -11.26 -16.38 -13.55
C LYS A 120 -10.13 -16.98 -14.38
N PRO A 121 -10.43 -17.72 -15.46
CA PRO A 121 -9.42 -18.17 -16.42
C PRO A 121 -8.54 -17.00 -16.90
N GLY A 122 -7.23 -17.24 -16.99
CA GLY A 122 -6.23 -16.23 -17.31
C GLY A 122 -5.79 -15.34 -16.15
N GLU A 123 -6.48 -15.32 -15.01
CA GLU A 123 -6.03 -14.58 -13.83
C GLU A 123 -4.92 -15.32 -13.07
N LEU A 124 -4.05 -14.53 -12.43
CA LEU A 124 -3.07 -15.03 -11.47
C LEU A 124 -3.80 -15.67 -10.28
N ILE A 125 -3.49 -16.94 -9.99
CA ILE A 125 -4.09 -17.71 -8.91
C ILE A 125 -3.16 -17.99 -7.74
N ALA A 126 -1.85 -18.02 -7.97
CA ALA A 126 -0.88 -18.19 -6.91
C ALA A 126 0.52 -17.71 -7.32
N PHE A 127 1.38 -17.48 -6.33
CA PHE A 127 2.83 -17.58 -6.50
C PHE A 127 3.33 -18.89 -5.92
N ILE A 128 4.30 -19.50 -6.59
CA ILE A 128 4.98 -20.72 -6.15
C ILE A 128 6.42 -20.35 -5.78
N LEU A 129 6.78 -20.62 -4.52
CA LEU A 129 8.13 -20.37 -4.00
C LEU A 129 8.88 -21.71 -3.87
N GLU A 130 9.97 -21.84 -4.60
CA GLU A 130 10.83 -23.02 -4.50
C GLU A 130 11.70 -23.00 -3.24
N PRO A 131 12.26 -24.15 -2.83
CA PRO A 131 13.24 -24.21 -1.74
C PRO A 131 14.41 -23.23 -1.97
N SER A 132 14.67 -22.40 -0.96
CA SER A 132 15.79 -21.46 -0.93
C SER A 132 16.18 -21.18 0.53
N VAL A 133 17.45 -20.83 0.73
CA VAL A 133 18.04 -20.50 2.05
C VAL A 133 17.29 -19.34 2.71
N ASN A 134 16.87 -18.33 1.93
CA ASN A 134 16.21 -17.14 2.45
C ASN A 134 14.69 -17.26 2.53
N ARG A 135 14.11 -18.40 2.09
CA ARG A 135 12.66 -18.56 1.99
C ARG A 135 11.95 -18.34 3.32
N GLN A 136 12.53 -18.82 4.42
CA GLN A 136 11.91 -18.68 5.75
C GLN A 136 11.70 -17.21 6.12
N ILE A 137 12.64 -16.33 5.77
CA ILE A 137 12.51 -14.87 6.03
C ILE A 137 11.30 -14.32 5.29
N VAL A 138 11.12 -14.70 4.02
CA VAL A 138 9.96 -14.27 3.23
C VAL A 138 8.66 -14.82 3.83
N LEU A 139 8.63 -16.07 4.28
CA LEU A 139 7.45 -16.64 4.92
C LEU A 139 7.07 -15.92 6.21
N GLU A 140 8.05 -15.50 7.02
CA GLU A 140 7.77 -14.67 8.21
C GLU A 140 7.24 -13.29 7.83
N VAL A 141 7.76 -12.66 6.77
CA VAL A 141 7.23 -11.39 6.24
C VAL A 141 5.78 -11.54 5.79
N LEU A 142 5.48 -12.59 5.01
CA LEU A 142 4.12 -12.88 4.55
C LEU A 142 3.17 -13.13 5.72
N LYS A 143 3.60 -13.96 6.68
CA LYS A 143 2.83 -14.24 7.89
C LYS A 143 2.57 -12.97 8.72
N HIS A 144 3.58 -12.13 8.89
CA HIS A 144 3.43 -10.85 9.59
C HIS A 144 2.43 -9.92 8.88
N ALA A 145 2.41 -9.96 7.55
CA ALA A 145 1.43 -9.24 6.74
C ALA A 145 0.08 -9.96 6.61
N GLY A 146 -0.16 -11.06 7.33
CA GLY A 146 -1.41 -11.82 7.26
C GLY A 146 -1.64 -12.56 5.93
N VAL A 147 -0.62 -12.69 5.08
CA VAL A 147 -0.70 -13.46 3.84
C VAL A 147 -0.58 -14.94 4.17
N GLU A 148 -1.61 -15.69 3.79
CA GLU A 148 -1.69 -17.13 3.93
C GLU A 148 -0.84 -17.85 2.89
N THR A 149 -0.21 -18.93 3.31
CA THR A 149 0.60 -19.80 2.46
C THR A 149 0.30 -21.26 2.78
N THR A 150 0.50 -22.14 1.80
CA THR A 150 0.34 -23.59 1.96
C THR A 150 1.60 -24.31 1.49
N MET A 151 1.88 -25.48 2.07
CA MET A 151 3.00 -26.33 1.67
C MET A 151 2.44 -27.71 1.28
N PRO A 152 1.97 -27.87 0.03
CA PRO A 152 1.34 -29.11 -0.40
C PRO A 152 2.36 -30.24 -0.55
N ARG A 153 1.84 -31.47 -0.66
CA ARG A 153 2.60 -32.61 -1.21
C ARG A 153 2.99 -32.34 -2.67
N PRO A 154 3.98 -33.06 -3.24
CA PRO A 154 4.36 -32.89 -4.64
C PRO A 154 3.16 -32.89 -5.58
N PHE A 155 3.13 -31.97 -6.53
CA PHE A 155 2.01 -31.76 -7.44
C PHE A 155 2.49 -31.32 -8.82
N ILE A 156 1.60 -31.34 -9.80
CA ILE A 156 1.86 -30.86 -11.15
C ILE A 156 0.91 -29.71 -11.44
N ALA A 157 1.46 -28.59 -11.91
CA ALA A 157 0.66 -27.45 -12.38
C ALA A 157 1.27 -26.90 -13.68
N ASN A 158 0.43 -26.63 -14.67
CA ASN A 158 0.83 -26.16 -16.01
C ASN A 158 1.97 -26.99 -16.64
N GLY A 159 1.93 -28.31 -16.46
CA GLY A 159 2.95 -29.24 -16.98
C GLY A 159 4.28 -29.23 -16.22
N THR A 160 4.44 -28.40 -15.18
CA THR A 160 5.62 -28.35 -14.32
C THR A 160 5.37 -29.18 -13.06
N LYS A 161 6.32 -30.06 -12.72
CA LYS A 161 6.29 -30.83 -11.47
C LYS A 161 6.94 -30.00 -10.36
N TYR A 162 6.25 -29.87 -9.23
CA TYR A 162 6.73 -29.21 -8.02
C TYR A 162 6.96 -30.26 -6.94
N GLU A 163 8.15 -30.23 -6.36
CA GLU A 163 8.61 -31.23 -5.39
C GLU A 163 8.19 -30.87 -3.95
N LEU A 164 8.53 -31.77 -3.02
CA LEU A 164 8.27 -31.55 -1.61
C LEU A 164 8.98 -30.29 -1.11
N GLY A 165 8.28 -29.53 -0.26
CA GLY A 165 8.82 -28.31 0.31
C GLY A 165 8.56 -27.07 -0.53
N THR A 166 7.95 -27.17 -1.71
CA THR A 166 7.42 -26.01 -2.43
C THR A 166 6.33 -25.32 -1.61
N VAL A 167 6.36 -23.98 -1.55
CA VAL A 167 5.31 -23.18 -0.93
C VAL A 167 4.43 -22.56 -1.99
N VAL A 168 3.12 -22.56 -1.75
CA VAL A 168 2.12 -21.90 -2.59
C VAL A 168 1.55 -20.71 -1.81
N VAL A 169 1.49 -19.55 -2.44
CA VAL A 169 0.85 -18.33 -1.95
C VAL A 169 -0.41 -18.10 -2.79
N PRO A 170 -1.61 -18.52 -2.34
CA PRO A 170 -2.84 -18.35 -3.12
C PRO A 170 -3.19 -16.87 -3.30
N MET A 171 -3.81 -16.48 -4.42
CA MET A 171 -4.25 -15.09 -4.63
C MET A 171 -5.69 -14.83 -4.18
N ALA A 172 -6.53 -15.87 -4.08
CA ALA A 172 -7.90 -15.76 -3.61
C ALA A 172 -7.96 -15.76 -2.07
N GLN A 173 -7.42 -14.70 -1.48
CA GLN A 173 -7.37 -14.47 -0.04
C GLN A 173 -7.36 -12.95 0.22
N PRO A 174 -7.73 -12.47 1.42
CA PRO A 174 -7.86 -11.04 1.73
C PRO A 174 -6.65 -10.21 1.26
N TYR A 175 -5.44 -10.64 1.59
CA TYR A 175 -4.21 -9.90 1.32
C TYR A 175 -3.43 -10.43 0.11
N GLY A 176 -4.09 -11.13 -0.80
CA GLY A 176 -3.48 -11.65 -2.03
C GLY A 176 -2.87 -10.56 -2.91
N ASN A 177 -3.48 -9.36 -2.91
CA ASN A 177 -2.94 -8.21 -3.65
C ASN A 177 -1.64 -7.66 -3.01
N PHE A 178 -1.48 -7.75 -1.68
CA PHE A 178 -0.21 -7.41 -1.04
C PHE A 178 0.89 -8.39 -1.46
N ALA A 179 0.59 -9.70 -1.44
CA ALA A 179 1.51 -10.73 -1.91
C ALA A 179 1.90 -10.52 -3.37
N LYS A 180 0.93 -10.18 -4.23
CA LYS A 180 1.18 -9.82 -5.64
C LYS A 180 2.14 -8.65 -5.76
N ALA A 181 1.93 -7.58 -5.00
CA ALA A 181 2.80 -6.42 -5.06
C ALA A 181 4.23 -6.72 -4.59
N LEU A 182 4.42 -7.68 -3.67
CA LEU A 182 5.74 -8.12 -3.24
C LEU A 182 6.47 -8.99 -4.27
N PHE A 183 5.77 -9.89 -4.96
CA PHE A 183 6.39 -10.89 -5.84
C PHE A 183 6.42 -10.52 -7.32
N GLU A 184 5.50 -9.68 -7.77
CA GLU A 184 5.45 -9.27 -9.16
C GLU A 184 6.66 -8.39 -9.51
N LYS A 185 7.24 -8.67 -10.68
CA LYS A 185 8.28 -7.81 -11.24
C LYS A 185 7.65 -6.47 -11.61
N GLN A 186 8.12 -5.42 -10.97
CA GLN A 186 7.63 -4.08 -11.23
C GLN A 186 8.24 -3.46 -12.48
N ALA A 187 7.45 -2.62 -13.16
CA ALA A 187 7.91 -1.73 -14.22
C ALA A 187 7.53 -0.30 -13.85
N TYR A 188 8.52 0.51 -13.44
CA TYR A 188 8.27 1.91 -13.13
C TYR A 188 7.90 2.67 -14.42
N PRO A 189 6.82 3.49 -14.41
CA PRO A 189 6.39 4.20 -15.61
C PRO A 189 7.41 5.26 -16.06
N ASP A 190 7.55 5.46 -17.37
CA ASP A 190 8.32 6.57 -17.96
C ASP A 190 7.53 7.88 -17.84
N LEU A 191 7.49 8.44 -16.63
CA LEU A 191 6.78 9.68 -16.35
C LEU A 191 7.52 10.87 -16.96
N ARG A 192 6.78 11.74 -17.67
CA ARG A 192 7.33 12.92 -18.34
C ARG A 192 6.51 14.16 -18.03
N ASP A 193 7.18 15.30 -17.93
CA ASP A 193 6.53 16.60 -17.79
C ASP A 193 5.93 17.09 -19.13
N SER A 194 5.25 18.24 -19.11
CA SER A 194 4.67 18.85 -20.31
C SER A 194 5.68 19.22 -21.39
N SER A 195 6.97 19.28 -21.05
CA SER A 195 8.08 19.54 -21.96
C SER A 195 8.77 18.26 -22.44
N GLY A 196 8.25 17.08 -22.04
CA GLY A 196 8.79 15.77 -22.40
C GLY A 196 10.00 15.30 -21.58
N ARG A 197 10.39 16.04 -20.53
CA ARG A 197 11.53 15.66 -19.68
C ARG A 197 11.11 14.60 -18.66
N PRO A 198 11.96 13.61 -18.37
CA PRO A 198 11.67 12.61 -17.34
C PRO A 198 11.42 13.25 -15.98
N ILE A 199 10.39 12.79 -15.28
CA ILE A 199 10.10 13.16 -13.89
C ILE A 199 10.86 12.19 -13.00
N GLN A 200 11.64 12.74 -12.06
CA GLN A 200 12.38 11.93 -11.10
C GLN A 200 11.38 11.16 -10.19
N PRO A 201 11.60 9.86 -9.96
CA PRO A 201 10.84 9.11 -8.96
C PRO A 201 10.95 9.78 -7.58
N TYR A 202 9.87 9.78 -6.82
CA TYR A 202 9.86 10.39 -5.49
C TYR A 202 10.79 9.66 -4.50
N ASP A 203 10.75 8.32 -4.49
CA ASP A 203 11.49 7.49 -3.52
C ASP A 203 12.18 6.29 -4.17
N VAL A 204 11.41 5.26 -4.54
CA VAL A 204 11.94 3.98 -5.06
C VAL A 204 11.26 3.57 -6.36
N THR A 205 11.99 2.89 -7.24
CA THR A 205 11.47 2.42 -8.53
C THR A 205 11.14 0.92 -8.56
N ALA A 206 11.61 0.15 -7.59
CA ALA A 206 11.38 -1.29 -7.48
C ALA A 206 11.45 -1.78 -6.03
N HIS A 207 10.72 -2.85 -5.70
CA HIS A 207 10.73 -3.47 -4.35
C HIS A 207 10.40 -4.98 -4.35
N THR A 208 10.65 -5.67 -5.45
CA THR A 208 10.30 -7.09 -5.57
C THR A 208 11.10 -7.94 -4.58
N ILE A 209 10.42 -8.52 -3.58
CA ILE A 209 11.06 -9.21 -2.45
C ILE A 209 11.78 -10.49 -2.89
N SER A 210 11.28 -11.16 -3.93
CA SER A 210 11.91 -12.36 -4.49
C SER A 210 13.30 -12.06 -5.06
N LEU A 211 13.47 -10.90 -5.71
CA LEU A 211 14.78 -10.45 -6.20
C LEU A 211 15.70 -10.07 -5.04
N LEU A 212 15.20 -9.33 -4.05
CA LEU A 212 15.98 -8.92 -2.87
C LEU A 212 16.49 -10.13 -2.07
N MET A 213 15.64 -11.14 -1.90
CA MET A 213 15.94 -12.31 -1.09
C MET A 213 16.55 -13.45 -1.91
N ASN A 214 16.78 -13.27 -3.21
CA ASN A 214 17.28 -14.30 -4.12
C ASN A 214 16.45 -15.61 -4.02
N ILE A 215 15.14 -15.48 -4.19
CA ILE A 215 14.18 -16.59 -4.21
C ILE A 215 13.45 -16.58 -5.53
N GLU A 216 13.26 -17.77 -6.12
CA GLU A 216 12.42 -17.90 -7.30
C GLU A 216 10.94 -17.94 -6.90
N ALA A 217 10.17 -16.96 -7.41
CA ALA A 217 8.73 -16.86 -7.23
C ALA A 217 8.04 -16.98 -8.59
N LYS A 218 7.43 -18.14 -8.87
CA LYS A 218 6.77 -18.43 -10.14
C LYS A 218 5.30 -18.06 -10.07
N ALA A 219 4.86 -17.17 -10.95
CA ALA A 219 3.45 -16.84 -11.12
C ALA A 219 2.69 -18.02 -11.75
N LEU A 220 1.59 -18.44 -11.13
CA LEU A 220 0.69 -19.47 -11.65
C LEU A 220 -0.65 -18.84 -12.05
N ALA A 221 -1.05 -18.99 -13.32
CA ALA A 221 -2.35 -18.57 -13.83
C ALA A 221 -3.20 -19.77 -14.27
N ILE A 222 -4.54 -19.63 -14.22
CA ILE A 222 -5.45 -20.65 -14.77
C ILE A 222 -5.30 -20.67 -16.29
N LEU A 223 -4.86 -21.81 -16.84
CA LEU A 223 -4.87 -22.04 -18.29
C LEU A 223 -6.32 -22.12 -18.79
N PHE A 224 -6.59 -21.45 -19.93
CA PHE A 224 -7.89 -21.49 -20.60
C PHE A 224 -8.38 -22.92 -20.96
N SER A 225 -7.47 -23.90 -21.04
CA SER A 225 -7.77 -25.26 -21.49
C SER A 225 -8.01 -26.30 -20.37
N VAL A 226 -7.99 -25.91 -19.08
CA VAL A 226 -8.21 -26.87 -17.98
C VAL A 226 -9.34 -26.40 -17.07
N ILE A 227 -10.58 -26.58 -17.53
CA ILE A 227 -11.72 -26.77 -16.61
C ILE A 227 -11.76 -28.27 -16.29
N GLN A 228 -10.78 -28.77 -15.54
CA GLN A 228 -10.84 -30.16 -15.05
C GLN A 228 -10.05 -30.33 -13.75
N LYS A 229 -10.80 -30.43 -12.65
CA LYS A 229 -10.49 -31.13 -11.39
C LYS A 229 -9.02 -31.07 -10.91
N ALA A 230 -8.57 -29.92 -10.43
CA ALA A 230 -7.36 -29.86 -9.59
C ALA A 230 -7.35 -28.74 -8.54
N VAL A 231 -8.27 -27.77 -8.61
CA VAL A 231 -8.22 -26.58 -7.74
C VAL A 231 -8.97 -26.69 -6.40
N PRO A 232 -10.03 -27.52 -6.21
CA PRO A 232 -10.73 -27.53 -4.93
C PRO A 232 -9.84 -27.90 -3.75
N SER A 233 -8.93 -28.88 -3.90
CA SER A 233 -8.12 -29.38 -2.79
C SER A 233 -6.95 -28.49 -2.38
N LEU A 234 -6.64 -27.43 -3.13
CA LEU A 234 -5.63 -26.42 -2.76
C LEU A 234 -6.26 -25.18 -2.10
N LEU A 235 -7.58 -25.01 -2.21
CA LEU A 235 -8.32 -23.85 -1.71
C LEU A 235 -9.34 -24.21 -0.61
N THR A 236 -9.62 -25.49 -0.35
CA THR A 236 -10.39 -25.91 0.82
C THR A 236 -9.45 -26.35 1.93
N SER A 237 -8.91 -25.40 2.70
CA SER A 237 -8.62 -25.71 4.10
C SER A 237 -9.96 -25.74 4.82
N ASP A 238 -10.29 -26.88 5.41
CA ASP A 238 -11.43 -26.97 6.32
C ASP A 238 -11.26 -25.91 7.41
N TRP A 239 -12.23 -25.01 7.48
CA TRP A 239 -12.31 -23.91 8.43
C TRP A 239 -12.58 -24.49 9.83
N GLN A 240 -11.57 -25.08 10.46
CA GLN A 240 -11.61 -25.39 11.89
C GLN A 240 -11.15 -24.15 12.65
N SER A 241 -12.11 -23.32 13.03
CA SER A 241 -11.90 -22.24 13.99
C SER A 241 -11.36 -22.83 15.29
N THR A 242 -10.09 -22.57 15.61
CA THR A 242 -9.63 -22.65 17.00
C THR A 242 -10.29 -21.50 17.75
N ASN A 243 -11.34 -21.83 18.50
CA ASN A 243 -11.99 -20.94 19.45
C ASN A 243 -10.98 -20.41 20.46
N HIS A 244 -10.37 -19.25 20.18
CA HIS A 244 -9.86 -18.39 21.23
C HIS A 244 -11.00 -17.53 21.72
N THR A 245 -11.66 -18.00 22.78
CA THR A 245 -12.58 -17.21 23.58
C THR A 245 -11.84 -15.98 24.12
N TYR A 246 -12.06 -14.83 23.49
CA TYR A 246 -11.90 -13.55 24.15
C TYR A 246 -13.08 -13.40 25.12
N ARG A 247 -12.79 -13.50 26.42
CA ARG A 247 -13.72 -13.03 27.46
C ARG A 247 -13.42 -11.54 27.73
N PRO A 248 -14.46 -10.76 28.08
CA PRO A 248 -14.46 -9.29 28.05
C PRO A 248 -13.42 -8.64 28.96
#